data_AF-A0A7V8YC00-F1
#
_entry.id   AF-A0A7V8YC00-F1
#
_cell.length_a   1.000
_cell.length_b   1.000
_cell.length_c   1.000
_cell.angle_alpha   90.00
_cell.angle_beta   90.00
_cell.angle_gamma   90.00
#
_symmetry.space_group_name_H-M   'P 1'
#
loop_
_entity.id
_entity.type
_entity.pdbx_description
1 polymer ?
#
loop_
_entity_poly.entity_id
_entity_poly.type
_entity_poly.pdbx_seq_one_letter_code
_entity_poly.pdbx_strand_id
1 'polypeptide(L)' 'MQGRGRAWAAMVAVGAISVVAAAATSALPSSPGHAVVDDAWISWRYAEHLAEGRGLVYNTGAPPIEGYTNL' A
#
# COMPACT_ATOMS: atom_id res chain seq x y z
N MET A 1 12.18 49.27 4.04
CA MET A 1 12.32 48.08 4.93
C MET A 1 11.03 47.23 5.05
N GLN A 2 9.93 47.59 4.37
CA GLN A 2 8.60 46.94 4.50
C GLN A 2 8.44 45.57 3.79
N GLY A 3 9.30 45.25 2.81
CA GLY A 3 9.15 44.04 1.97
C GLY A 3 9.54 42.72 2.64
N ARG A 4 10.52 42.75 3.57
CA ARG A 4 11.04 41.54 4.24
C ARG A 4 10.03 40.89 5.19
N GLY A 5 9.22 41.69 5.89
CA GLY A 5 8.18 41.17 6.78
C GLY A 5 7.04 40.47 6.03
N ARG A 6 6.64 41.02 4.88
CA ARG A 6 5.61 40.43 4.01
C ARG A 6 6.08 39.11 3.37
N ALA A 7 7.35 39.06 2.96
CA ALA A 7 7.95 37.84 2.42
C ALA A 7 8.03 36.71 3.47
N TRP A 8 8.40 37.03 4.71
CA TRP A 8 8.45 36.05 5.79
C TRP A 8 7.08 35.51 6.17
N ALA A 9 6.08 36.40 6.29
CA ALA A 9 4.69 35.99 6.53
C ALA A 9 4.15 35.09 5.41
N ALA A 10 4.48 35.39 4.15
CA ALA A 10 4.09 34.55 3.02
C ALA A 10 4.73 33.15 3.07
N MET A 11 6.01 33.04 3.43
CA MET A 11 6.68 31.74 3.57
C MET A 11 6.07 30.89 4.68
N VAL A 12 5.74 31.51 5.83
CA VAL A 12 5.08 30.81 6.94
C VAL A 12 3.69 30.31 6.53
N ALA A 13 2.92 31.15 5.82
CA ALA A 13 1.60 30.77 5.33
C ALA A 13 1.67 29.59 4.33
N VAL A 14 2.62 29.62 3.39
CA VAL A 14 2.86 28.52 2.44
C VAL A 14 3.27 27.23 3.17
N GLY A 15 4.14 27.33 4.17
CA GLY A 15 4.54 26.20 5.01
C GLY A 15 3.35 25.58 5.74
N ALA A 16 2.52 26.40 6.39
CA ALA A 16 1.32 25.95 7.10
C ALA A 16 0.31 25.29 6.15
N ILE A 17 0.06 25.88 4.98
CA ILE A 17 -0.82 25.29 3.95
C ILE A 17 -0.27 23.95 3.47
N SER A 18 1.04 23.85 3.26
CA SER A 18 1.70 22.60 2.82
C SER A 18 1.56 21.48 3.85
N VAL A 19 1.72 21.80 5.15
CA VAL A 19 1.54 20.84 6.24
C VAL A 19 0.08 20.36 6.33
N VAL A 20 -0.88 21.28 6.24
CA VAL A 20 -2.31 20.93 6.26
C VAL A 20 -2.68 20.08 5.05
N ALA A 21 -2.18 20.41 3.86
CA ALA A 21 -2.42 19.64 2.64
C ALA A 21 -1.82 18.22 2.73
N ALA A 22 -0.62 18.07 3.29
CA ALA A 22 -0.01 16.77 3.50
C ALA A 22 -0.81 15.92 4.51
N ALA A 23 -1.20 16.50 5.64
CA ALA A 23 -2.01 15.82 6.65
C ALA A 23 -3.39 15.41 6.10
N ALA A 24 -4.04 16.28 5.33
CA ALA A 24 -5.31 15.97 4.68
C ALA A 24 -5.17 14.83 3.68
N THR A 25 -4.09 14.79 2.89
CA THR A 25 -3.82 13.71 1.93
C THR A 25 -3.57 12.37 2.61
N SER A 26 -2.85 12.36 3.74
CA SER A 26 -2.63 11.14 4.54
C SER A 26 -3.87 10.64 5.28
N ALA A 27 -4.84 11.51 5.51
CA ALA A 27 -6.11 11.18 6.14
C ALA A 27 -7.19 10.75 5.13
N LEU A 28 -6.94 10.91 3.82
CA LEU A 28 -7.77 10.29 2.81
C LEU A 28 -7.69 8.78 2.99
N PRO A 29 -8.83 8.06 2.97
CA PRO A 29 -8.81 6.61 2.95
C PRO A 29 -7.87 6.17 1.83
N SER A 30 -6.82 5.43 2.18
CA SER A 30 -6.08 4.69 1.16
C SER A 30 -7.11 3.87 0.42
N SER A 31 -7.25 4.11 -0.90
CA SER A 31 -8.20 3.39 -1.72
C SER A 31 -8.13 1.90 -1.35
N PRO A 32 -9.25 1.21 -1.08
CA PRO A 32 -9.27 -0.19 -0.61
C PRO A 32 -8.62 -1.20 -1.59
N GLY A 33 -8.05 -0.72 -2.70
CA GLY A 33 -7.22 -1.47 -3.62
C GLY A 33 -5.71 -1.46 -3.32
N HIS A 34 -5.22 -0.80 -2.25
CA HIS A 34 -3.90 -1.11 -1.70
C HIS A 34 -3.98 -2.45 -0.97
N ALA A 35 -4.00 -3.50 -1.79
CA ALA A 35 -3.80 -4.91 -1.50
C ALA A 35 -3.54 -5.21 -0.02
N VAL A 36 -4.62 -5.30 0.76
CA VAL A 36 -4.62 -6.06 2.01
C VAL A 36 -4.60 -7.53 1.57
N VAL A 37 -3.45 -7.96 1.03
CA VAL A 37 -3.19 -9.37 0.81
C VAL A 37 -2.98 -9.91 2.20
N ASP A 38 -4.00 -10.58 2.72
CA ASP A 38 -3.86 -11.36 3.94
C ASP A 38 -2.72 -12.38 3.71
N ASP A 39 -1.78 -12.47 4.65
CA ASP A 39 -0.70 -13.46 4.60
C ASP A 39 -1.28 -14.89 4.46
N ALA A 40 -2.50 -15.11 4.96
CA ALA A 40 -3.23 -16.36 4.82
C ALA A 40 -3.72 -16.65 3.39
N TRP A 41 -3.83 -15.64 2.51
CA TRP A 41 -4.36 -15.81 1.14
C TRP A 41 -3.52 -16.76 0.29
N ILE A 42 -2.19 -16.71 0.43
CA ILE A 42 -1.28 -17.60 -0.30
C ILE A 42 -1.55 -19.05 0.11
N SER A 43 -1.65 -19.31 1.41
CA SER A 43 -1.95 -20.64 1.96
C SER A 43 -3.32 -21.16 1.52
N TRP A 44 -4.35 -20.31 1.58
CA TRP A 44 -5.70 -20.65 1.15
C TRP A 44 -5.73 -21.11 -0.31
N ARG A 45 -5.05 -20.38 -1.21
CA ARG A 45 -5.06 -20.72 -2.63
C ARG A 45 -4.35 -22.04 -2.94
N TYR A 46 -3.25 -22.35 -2.24
CA TYR A 46 -2.62 -23.68 -2.36
C TYR A 46 -3.53 -24.80 -1.85
N ALA A 47 -4.24 -24.57 -0.74
CA ALA A 47 -5.16 -25.55 -0.16
C ALA A 47 -6.37 -25.80 -1.08
N GLU A 48 -6.94 -24.76 -1.67
CA GLU A 48 -8.02 -24.84 -2.67
C GLU A 48 -7.59 -25.68 -3.87
N HIS A 49 -6.45 -25.36 -4.48
CA HIS A 49 -5.94 -26.12 -5.63
C HIS A 49 -5.61 -27.57 -5.30
N LEU A 50 -5.11 -27.85 -4.08
CA LEU A 50 -4.90 -29.20 -3.61
C LEU A 50 -6.23 -29.96 -3.46
N ALA A 51 -7.24 -29.34 -2.84
CA ALA A 51 -8.57 -29.93 -2.67
C ALA A 51 -9.26 -30.24 -4.01
N GLU A 52 -8.99 -29.44 -5.04
CA GLU A 52 -9.50 -29.62 -6.39
C GLU A 52 -8.66 -30.60 -7.24
N GLY A 53 -7.63 -31.23 -6.66
CA GLY A 53 -6.81 -32.23 -7.34
C GLY A 53 -5.78 -31.66 -8.32
N ARG A 54 -5.51 -30.36 -8.28
CA ARG A 54 -4.52 -29.67 -9.14
C ARG A 54 -3.10 -29.72 -8.58
N GLY A 55 -2.94 -30.17 -7.34
CA GLY A 55 -1.68 -30.23 -6.62
C GLY A 55 -1.29 -28.90 -5.97
N LEU A 56 -0.10 -28.86 -5.39
CA LEU A 56 0.46 -27.68 -4.73
C LEU A 56 1.02 -26.69 -5.76
N VAL A 57 0.12 -26.04 -6.50
CA VAL A 57 0.47 -25.00 -7.47
C VAL A 57 -0.15 -23.68 -7.06
N TYR A 58 0.61 -22.60 -7.20
CA TYR A 58 0.04 -21.27 -7.13
C TYR A 58 -0.89 -21.12 -8.34
N ASN A 59 -0.42 -20.80 -9.54
CA ASN A 59 -1.29 -20.67 -10.72
C ASN A 59 -1.51 -22.01 -11.41
N THR A 60 -2.76 -22.31 -11.79
CA THR A 60 -3.08 -23.51 -12.58
C THR A 60 -2.42 -23.42 -13.96
N GLY A 61 -1.82 -24.53 -14.42
CA GLY A 61 -1.10 -24.57 -15.70
C GLY A 61 0.30 -23.92 -15.70
N ALA A 62 0.69 -23.26 -14.61
CA ALA A 62 2.06 -22.82 -14.42
C ALA A 62 2.89 -23.92 -13.73
N PRO A 63 4.22 -23.97 -13.93
CA PRO A 63 5.08 -24.85 -13.16
C PRO A 63 4.99 -24.51 -11.66
N PRO A 64 5.08 -25.51 -10.75
CA PRO A 64 5.22 -25.26 -9.32
C PRO A 64 6.43 -24.35 -9.04
N ILE A 65 6.29 -23.46 -8.06
CA ILE A 65 7.38 -22.59 -7.63
C ILE A 65 8.00 -23.20 -6.38
N GLU A 66 9.31 -23.41 -6.38
CA GLU A 66 10.06 -23.86 -5.21
C GLU A 66 10.34 -22.68 -4.26
N GLY A 67 10.24 -22.94 -2.95
CA GLY A 67 10.75 -22.01 -1.93
C GLY A 67 9.82 -20.86 -1.57
N TYR A 68 8.64 -21.14 -1.03
CA TYR A 68 7.93 -20.15 -0.22
C TYR A 68 8.32 -20.34 1.26
N THR A 69 8.93 -19.33 1.86
CA THR A 69 9.10 -19.26 3.31
C THR A 69 7.89 -18.55 3.88
N ASN A 70 7.16 -19.24 4.76
CA ASN A 70 6.17 -18.61 5.63
C ASN A 70 6.89 -18.29 6.94
N LEU A 71 6.86 -17.03 7.39
CA LEU A 71 7.48 -16.59 8.65
C LEU A 71 6.48 -16.62 9.79
#